data_AF-A0A0C9VJY7-F1
#
_entry.id   AF-A0A0C9VJY7-F1
#
_cell.length_a   1.000
_cell.length_b   1.000
_cell.length_c   1.000
_cell.angle_alpha   90.00
_cell.angle_beta   90.00
_cell.angle_gamma   90.00
#
_symmetry.space_group_name_H-M   'P 1'
#
loop_
_entity.id
_entity.type
_entity.pdbx_description
1 polymer ?
#
loop_
_entity_poly.entity_id
_entity_poly.type
_entity_poly.pdbx_seq_one_letter_code
_entity_poly.pdbx_strand_id
1 'polypeptide(L)'
;PPAPLPAGQNGLKLVNDAAHPFMPQGNQLRGPCPALNTLANHGYLPRNGVARPDQIVTAVMEGLNLGNDFAKFLAYQAFLLNGNPLTNLMSIGMKTPLTGPDPPKPALVGGLSQHGTFEGDTSMSRIDAFFGDAATFNATRFKDFLAFATQFGVNGSYDVNAASELRFERLQDSIKNNPQLVFTSPR
;
A
#
# COMPACT_ATOMS: atom_id res chain seq x y z
N PRO A 1 14.99 8.85 10.82
CA PRO A 1 13.52 8.85 10.57
C PRO A 1 12.99 10.28 10.75
N PRO A 2 12.04 10.75 9.91
CA PRO A 2 11.51 12.11 10.02
C PRO A 2 10.84 12.40 11.37
N ALA A 3 11.02 13.63 11.87
CA ALA A 3 10.22 14.15 12.98
C ALA A 3 8.76 14.33 12.56
N PRO A 4 7.82 14.52 13.50
CA PRO A 4 6.47 14.97 13.17
C PRO A 4 6.48 16.25 12.33
N LEU A 5 5.42 16.48 11.56
CA LEU A 5 5.25 17.74 10.84
C LEU A 5 5.24 18.92 11.82
N PRO A 6 5.74 20.11 11.41
CA PRO A 6 5.67 21.31 12.21
C PRO A 6 4.24 21.60 12.70
N ALA A 7 4.12 22.22 13.87
CA ALA A 7 2.83 22.62 14.41
C ALA A 7 2.03 23.44 13.39
N GLY A 8 0.75 23.10 13.19
CA GLY A 8 -0.12 23.74 12.22
C GLY A 8 -0.02 23.18 10.79
N GLN A 9 0.92 22.26 10.51
CA GLN A 9 1.04 21.60 9.20
C GLN A 9 0.40 20.20 9.15
N ASN A 10 -0.09 19.69 10.29
CA ASN A 10 -0.79 18.40 10.47
C ASN A 10 -2.33 18.53 10.49
N GLY A 11 -2.86 19.65 10.00
CA GLY A 11 -4.29 19.92 9.88
C GLY A 11 -4.83 19.65 8.49
N LEU A 12 -6.14 19.87 8.31
CA LEU A 12 -6.77 19.83 6.98
C LEU A 12 -6.18 20.93 6.09
N LYS A 13 -5.70 20.53 4.91
CA LYS A 13 -5.17 21.42 3.87
C LYS A 13 -5.47 20.84 2.49
N LEU A 14 -5.41 21.68 1.46
CA LEU A 14 -5.49 21.20 0.08
C LEU A 14 -4.22 20.41 -0.25
N VAL A 15 -4.38 19.13 -0.60
CA VAL A 15 -3.26 18.22 -0.96
C VAL A 15 -3.25 17.86 -2.44
N ASN A 16 -4.33 18.16 -3.16
CA ASN A 16 -4.37 18.14 -4.62
C ASN A 16 -4.24 19.58 -5.11
N ASP A 17 -3.01 20.09 -5.10
CA ASP A 17 -2.67 21.46 -5.45
C ASP A 17 -1.80 21.52 -6.73
N ALA A 18 -1.40 22.73 -7.12
CA ALA A 18 -0.57 22.93 -8.31
C ALA A 18 0.83 22.33 -8.20
N ALA A 19 1.33 22.07 -6.99
CA ALA A 19 2.63 21.43 -6.76
C ALA A 19 2.52 19.90 -6.81
N HIS A 20 1.33 19.35 -6.54
CA HIS A 20 1.04 17.92 -6.50
C HIS A 20 -0.04 17.48 -7.51
N PRO A 21 0.08 17.82 -8.82
CA PRO A 21 -0.91 17.45 -9.81
C PRO A 21 -0.91 15.92 -10.02
N PHE A 22 -2.09 15.38 -10.27
CA PHE A 22 -2.22 14.00 -10.72
C PHE A 22 -1.51 13.80 -12.06
N MET A 23 -0.73 12.71 -12.16
CA MET A 23 -0.25 12.18 -13.43
C MET A 23 -0.52 10.67 -13.46
N PRO A 24 -1.04 10.13 -14.57
CA PRO A 24 -1.23 8.70 -14.71
C PRO A 24 0.11 7.96 -14.61
N GLN A 25 0.06 6.73 -14.11
CA GLN A 25 1.25 5.90 -13.85
C GLN A 25 2.13 5.68 -15.09
N GLY A 26 1.54 5.46 -16.27
CA GLY A 26 2.29 5.00 -17.44
C GLY A 26 3.06 3.71 -17.15
N ASN A 27 4.36 3.69 -17.45
CA ASN A 27 5.24 2.54 -17.20
C ASN A 27 5.92 2.56 -15.81
N GLN A 28 5.51 3.46 -14.91
CA GLN A 28 6.10 3.57 -13.57
C GLN A 28 5.58 2.49 -12.62
N LEU A 29 6.28 2.24 -11.51
CA LEU A 29 5.92 1.17 -10.57
C LEU A 29 4.78 1.59 -9.63
N ARG A 30 3.79 0.72 -9.49
CA ARG A 30 2.72 0.80 -8.48
C ARG A 30 2.51 -0.58 -7.89
N GLY A 31 1.86 -0.64 -6.73
CA GLY A 31 1.73 -1.89 -5.98
C GLY A 31 0.38 -2.08 -5.30
N PRO A 32 0.33 -2.95 -4.28
CA PRO A 32 -0.90 -3.31 -3.61
C PRO A 32 -1.48 -2.17 -2.76
N CYS A 33 -0.65 -1.21 -2.33
CA CYS A 33 -1.07 -0.11 -1.46
C CYS A 33 -1.67 1.07 -2.26
N PRO A 34 -2.99 1.33 -2.19
CA PRO A 34 -3.60 2.45 -2.90
C PRO A 34 -3.08 3.81 -2.41
N ALA A 35 -2.74 3.96 -1.12
CA ALA A 35 -2.22 5.20 -0.56
C ALA A 35 -0.89 5.61 -1.20
N LEU A 36 0.11 4.71 -1.23
CA LEU A 36 1.41 4.99 -1.84
C LEU A 36 1.30 5.19 -3.35
N ASN A 37 0.38 4.47 -4.01
CA ASN A 37 0.12 4.65 -5.43
C ASN A 37 -0.39 6.06 -5.74
N THR A 38 -1.34 6.56 -4.93
CA THR A 38 -1.86 7.93 -5.03
C THR A 38 -0.76 8.95 -4.78
N LEU A 39 0.04 8.79 -3.72
CA LEU A 39 1.13 9.70 -3.40
C LEU A 39 2.19 9.78 -4.50
N ALA A 40 2.52 8.66 -5.14
CA ALA A 40 3.41 8.66 -6.32
C ALA A 40 2.73 9.26 -7.56
N ASN A 41 1.43 9.04 -7.77
CA ASN A 41 0.67 9.68 -8.85
C ASN A 41 0.50 11.19 -8.66
N HIS A 42 0.64 11.70 -7.44
CA HIS A 42 0.57 13.13 -7.12
C HIS A 42 1.95 13.77 -6.88
N GLY A 43 3.05 13.00 -6.95
CA GLY A 43 4.39 13.54 -6.80
C GLY A 43 4.83 13.82 -5.36
N TYR A 44 4.04 13.43 -4.35
CA TYR A 44 4.51 13.37 -2.95
C TYR A 44 5.62 12.34 -2.77
N LEU A 45 5.57 11.26 -3.58
CA LEU A 45 6.66 10.31 -3.75
C LEU A 45 7.27 10.45 -5.14
N PRO A 46 8.53 10.00 -5.33
CA PRO A 46 9.09 9.81 -6.66
C PRO A 46 8.10 9.07 -7.56
N ARG A 47 7.71 9.70 -8.67
CA ARG A 47 6.63 9.21 -9.55
C ARG A 47 6.94 7.83 -10.14
N ASN A 48 8.23 7.45 -10.16
CA ASN A 48 8.68 6.13 -10.59
C ASN A 48 8.33 4.98 -9.62
N GLY A 49 7.87 5.30 -8.41
CA GLY A 49 7.49 4.30 -7.41
C GLY A 49 8.66 3.69 -6.64
N VAL A 50 9.85 4.32 -6.67
CA VAL A 50 11.00 3.90 -5.86
C VAL A 50 11.38 5.03 -4.92
N ALA A 51 11.37 4.75 -3.62
CA ALA A 51 11.56 5.77 -2.60
C ALA A 51 12.39 5.24 -1.43
N ARG A 52 13.01 6.15 -0.70
CA ARG A 52 13.60 5.86 0.61
C ARG A 52 12.52 5.82 1.70
N PRO A 53 12.73 5.09 2.82
CA PRO A 53 11.75 5.03 3.89
C PRO A 53 11.43 6.40 4.51
N ASP A 54 12.38 7.33 4.60
CA ASP A 54 12.14 8.70 5.08
C ASP A 54 11.19 9.48 4.15
N GLN A 55 11.32 9.31 2.83
CA GLN A 55 10.42 9.94 1.86
C GLN A 55 8.99 9.38 1.99
N ILE A 56 8.86 8.07 2.24
CA ILE A 56 7.56 7.42 2.49
C ILE A 56 6.90 7.99 3.74
N VAL A 57 7.63 8.08 4.85
CA VAL A 57 7.11 8.67 6.10
C VAL A 57 6.65 10.11 5.88
N THR A 58 7.45 10.95 5.23
CA THR A 58 7.06 12.33 4.94
C THR A 58 5.84 12.40 4.01
N ALA A 59 5.80 11.61 2.95
CA ALA A 59 4.70 11.65 1.98
C ALA A 59 3.34 11.26 2.59
N VAL A 60 3.29 10.23 3.43
CA VAL A 60 2.02 9.82 4.08
C VAL A 60 1.57 10.81 5.15
N MET A 61 2.49 11.51 5.81
CA MET A 61 2.15 12.61 6.71
C MET A 61 1.63 13.82 5.92
N GLU A 62 2.35 14.24 4.89
CA GLU A 62 2.03 15.47 4.13
C GLU A 62 0.78 15.34 3.27
N GLY A 63 0.63 14.22 2.55
CA GLY A 63 -0.45 14.04 1.59
C GLY A 63 -1.70 13.37 2.17
N LEU A 64 -1.59 12.64 3.29
CA LEU A 64 -2.70 11.85 3.86
C LEU A 64 -2.88 12.03 5.38
N ASN A 65 -2.10 12.91 6.02
CA ASN A 65 -2.15 13.20 7.45
C ASN A 65 -2.02 11.97 8.37
N LEU A 66 -1.23 10.98 7.95
CA LEU A 66 -0.98 9.78 8.77
C LEU A 66 -0.09 10.16 9.98
N GLY A 67 -0.46 9.72 11.19
CA GLY A 67 0.31 10.02 12.39
C GLY A 67 1.76 9.52 12.31
N ASN A 68 2.72 10.32 12.80
CA ASN A 68 4.15 10.08 12.61
C ASN A 68 4.64 8.71 13.12
N ASP A 69 4.17 8.27 14.29
CA ASP A 69 4.58 6.98 14.85
C ASP A 69 4.11 5.80 13.99
N PHE A 70 2.86 5.84 13.53
CA PHE A 70 2.32 4.80 12.67
C PHE A 70 2.93 4.84 11.27
N ALA A 71 3.19 6.04 10.73
CA ALA A 71 3.92 6.22 9.47
C ALA A 71 5.32 5.60 9.52
N LYS A 72 6.07 5.85 10.60
CA LYS A 72 7.39 5.23 10.83
C LYS A 72 7.27 3.72 10.93
N PHE A 73 6.34 3.21 11.74
CA PHE A 73 6.15 1.79 11.91
C PHE A 73 5.93 1.09 10.56
N LEU A 74 4.94 1.53 9.78
CA LEU A 74 4.63 0.94 8.48
C LEU A 74 5.79 1.06 7.49
N ALA A 75 6.37 2.25 7.33
CA ALA A 75 7.41 2.50 6.33
C ALA A 75 8.69 1.69 6.61
N TYR A 76 9.14 1.66 7.87
CA TYR A 76 10.36 0.94 8.23
C TYR A 76 10.14 -0.58 8.31
N GLN A 77 8.96 -1.05 8.72
CA GLN A 77 8.63 -2.48 8.66
C GLN A 77 8.58 -2.97 7.21
N ALA A 78 7.93 -2.23 6.30
CA ALA A 78 7.92 -2.56 4.88
C ALA A 78 9.34 -2.53 4.29
N PHE A 79 10.13 -1.51 4.64
CA PHE A 79 11.52 -1.40 4.18
C PHE A 79 12.40 -2.55 4.66
N LEU A 80 12.28 -2.97 5.92
CA LEU A 80 13.06 -4.08 6.46
C LEU A 80 12.77 -5.40 5.73
N LEU A 81 11.51 -5.61 5.34
CA LEU A 81 11.08 -6.83 4.68
C LEU A 81 11.33 -6.84 3.16
N ASN A 82 11.22 -5.67 2.52
CA ASN A 82 11.12 -5.57 1.05
C ASN A 82 12.10 -4.60 0.40
N GLY A 83 12.76 -3.75 1.18
CA GLY A 83 13.70 -2.74 0.70
C GLY A 83 15.13 -3.26 0.56
N ASN A 84 15.97 -2.47 -0.09
CA ASN A 84 17.41 -2.72 -0.19
C ASN A 84 18.16 -1.94 0.90
N PRO A 85 18.73 -2.61 1.91
CA PRO A 85 19.45 -1.93 3.00
C PRO A 85 20.77 -1.30 2.53
N LEU A 86 21.35 -1.75 1.41
CA LEU A 86 22.62 -1.23 0.90
C LEU A 86 22.46 0.13 0.21
N THR A 87 21.32 0.35 -0.44
CA THR A 87 21.02 1.58 -1.19
C THR A 87 20.00 2.47 -0.50
N ASN A 88 19.37 1.99 0.58
CA ASN A 88 18.28 2.65 1.29
C ASN A 88 17.05 2.95 0.40
N LEU A 89 16.77 2.09 -0.58
CA LEU A 89 15.66 2.25 -1.53
C LEU A 89 14.68 1.07 -1.48
N MET A 90 13.39 1.34 -1.68
CA MET A 90 12.34 0.35 -1.79
C MET A 90 11.38 0.71 -2.93
N SER A 91 10.95 -0.31 -3.68
CA SER A 91 9.85 -0.20 -4.64
C SER A 91 8.51 -0.29 -3.92
N ILE A 92 7.57 0.62 -4.21
CA ILE A 92 6.18 0.53 -3.73
C ILE A 92 5.35 -0.50 -4.49
N GLY A 93 5.94 -1.16 -5.49
CA GLY A 93 5.34 -2.22 -6.30
C GLY A 93 6.25 -3.44 -6.38
N MET A 94 6.40 -4.00 -7.58
CA MET A 94 7.22 -5.18 -7.84
C MET A 94 8.74 -4.91 -7.73
N LYS A 95 9.51 -6.00 -7.68
CA LYS A 95 10.98 -5.99 -7.70
C LYS A 95 11.50 -5.23 -8.92
N THR A 96 12.56 -4.47 -8.72
CA THR A 96 13.15 -3.63 -9.78
C THR A 96 14.65 -3.47 -9.57
N PRO A 97 15.47 -3.39 -10.64
CA PRO A 97 16.89 -3.06 -10.50
C PRO A 97 17.14 -1.63 -10.01
N LEU A 98 16.13 -0.76 -10.00
CA LEU A 98 16.23 0.62 -9.52
C LEU A 98 16.54 0.72 -8.01
N THR A 99 16.34 -0.35 -7.25
CA THR A 99 16.76 -0.42 -5.84
C THR A 99 18.22 -0.85 -5.68
N GLY A 100 18.96 -1.08 -6.77
CA GLY A 100 20.38 -1.43 -6.76
C GLY A 100 20.68 -2.93 -6.60
N PRO A 101 21.97 -3.29 -6.46
CA PRO A 101 22.40 -4.69 -6.35
C PRO A 101 21.78 -5.39 -5.15
N ASP A 102 21.29 -6.61 -5.36
CA ASP A 102 20.67 -7.39 -4.31
C ASP A 102 21.69 -7.80 -3.22
N PRO A 103 21.31 -7.76 -1.94
CA PRO A 103 22.08 -8.39 -0.87
C PRO A 103 22.06 -9.92 -1.01
N PRO A 104 22.93 -10.63 -0.28
CA PRO A 104 22.90 -12.08 -0.24
C PRO A 104 21.54 -12.64 0.22
N LYS A 105 21.21 -13.84 -0.25
CA LYS A 105 20.05 -14.61 0.25
C LYS A 105 20.13 -14.79 1.78
N PRO A 106 18.99 -14.84 2.49
CA PRO A 106 17.62 -15.01 1.99
C PRO A 106 16.88 -13.72 1.63
N ALA A 107 17.52 -12.54 1.72
CA ALA A 107 16.86 -11.28 1.41
C ALA A 107 16.46 -11.20 -0.08
N LEU A 108 15.19 -10.85 -0.35
CA LEU A 108 14.64 -10.85 -1.71
C LEU A 108 14.63 -9.47 -2.36
N VAL A 109 14.50 -8.40 -1.56
CA VAL A 109 14.32 -7.02 -2.05
C VAL A 109 13.21 -6.97 -3.11
N GLY A 110 12.08 -7.59 -2.78
CA GLY A 110 11.01 -7.84 -3.74
C GLY A 110 10.09 -6.64 -4.01
N GLY A 111 10.28 -5.54 -3.29
CA GLY A 111 9.31 -4.44 -3.27
C GLY A 111 8.01 -4.83 -2.55
N LEU A 112 7.08 -3.89 -2.44
CA LEU A 112 5.86 -4.09 -1.67
C LEU A 112 4.92 -5.14 -2.26
N SER A 113 5.06 -5.52 -3.53
CA SER A 113 4.30 -6.61 -4.15
C SER A 113 4.82 -8.01 -3.81
N GLN A 114 5.88 -8.13 -3.02
CA GLN A 114 6.39 -9.43 -2.58
C GLN A 114 5.38 -10.10 -1.65
N HIS A 115 4.78 -11.20 -2.12
CA HIS A 115 3.84 -11.97 -1.33
C HIS A 115 4.50 -12.62 -0.11
N GLY A 116 3.75 -12.66 0.99
CA GLY A 116 4.12 -13.39 2.20
C GLY A 116 5.10 -12.66 3.13
N THR A 117 5.47 -11.42 2.80
CA THR A 117 6.28 -10.56 3.69
C THR A 117 5.42 -9.48 4.34
N PHE A 118 4.87 -8.57 3.53
CA PHE A 118 3.96 -7.49 3.92
C PHE A 118 2.64 -7.61 3.18
N GLU A 119 2.71 -7.82 1.85
CA GLU A 119 1.54 -8.18 1.05
C GLU A 119 1.05 -9.58 1.44
N GLY A 120 -0.27 -9.78 1.42
CA GLY A 120 -0.87 -11.08 1.68
C GLY A 120 -2.34 -11.16 1.28
N ASP A 121 -2.87 -12.37 1.45
CA ASP A 121 -4.24 -12.75 1.11
C ASP A 121 -5.33 -11.90 1.78
N THR A 122 -6.56 -12.05 1.30
CA THR A 122 -7.79 -11.40 1.79
C THR A 122 -7.85 -9.89 1.50
N SER A 123 -7.12 -9.44 0.48
CA SER A 123 -7.12 -8.04 0.05
C SER A 123 -8.50 -7.59 -0.46
N MET A 124 -8.87 -6.34 -0.18
CA MET A 124 -10.21 -5.82 -0.50
C MET A 124 -10.44 -5.59 -2.01
N SER A 125 -9.39 -5.23 -2.74
CA SER A 125 -9.47 -4.83 -4.17
C SER A 125 -8.37 -5.46 -5.03
N ARG A 126 -7.59 -6.37 -4.47
CA ARG A 126 -6.55 -7.17 -5.12
C ARG A 126 -6.90 -8.64 -4.90
N ILE A 127 -6.50 -9.52 -5.82
CA ILE A 127 -6.68 -10.96 -5.66
C ILE A 127 -5.55 -11.52 -4.80
N ASP A 128 -5.77 -12.66 -4.17
CA ASP A 128 -4.69 -13.41 -3.51
C ASP A 128 -3.64 -13.85 -4.53
N ALA A 129 -2.38 -13.92 -4.10
CA ALA A 129 -1.25 -14.26 -4.97
C ALA A 129 -1.38 -15.66 -5.61
N PHE A 130 -2.12 -16.57 -4.96
CA PHE A 130 -2.45 -17.88 -5.52
C PHE A 130 -3.17 -17.78 -6.88
N PHE A 131 -4.00 -16.75 -7.08
CA PHE A 131 -4.78 -16.57 -8.30
C PHE A 131 -4.09 -15.71 -9.36
N GLY A 132 -2.95 -15.08 -9.04
CA GLY A 132 -2.21 -14.23 -9.97
C GLY A 132 -1.51 -13.06 -9.30
N ASP A 133 -1.48 -11.92 -9.99
CA ASP A 133 -0.79 -10.72 -9.51
C ASP A 133 -1.58 -10.01 -8.40
N ALA A 134 -1.12 -10.18 -7.15
CA ALA A 134 -1.71 -9.58 -5.96
C ALA A 134 -1.48 -8.06 -5.82
N ALA A 135 -0.74 -7.42 -6.73
CA ALA A 135 -0.56 -5.97 -6.73
C ALA A 135 -1.58 -5.24 -7.61
N THR A 136 -2.11 -5.93 -8.63
CA THR A 136 -2.96 -5.34 -9.67
C THR A 136 -4.40 -5.14 -9.16
N PHE A 137 -4.96 -3.97 -9.47
CA PHE A 137 -6.36 -3.65 -9.14
C PHE A 137 -7.31 -4.64 -9.83
N ASN A 138 -8.23 -5.20 -9.06
CA ASN A 138 -9.25 -6.12 -9.55
C ASN A 138 -10.63 -5.47 -9.50
N ALA A 139 -11.21 -5.21 -10.68
CA ALA A 139 -12.50 -4.54 -10.81
C ALA A 139 -13.66 -5.36 -10.21
N THR A 140 -13.61 -6.69 -10.27
CA THR A 140 -14.64 -7.56 -9.67
C THR A 140 -14.63 -7.44 -8.15
N ARG A 141 -13.46 -7.54 -7.51
CA ARG A 141 -13.30 -7.32 -6.06
C ARG A 141 -13.75 -5.92 -5.65
N PHE A 142 -13.46 -4.92 -6.47
CA PHE A 142 -13.89 -3.54 -6.19
C PHE A 142 -15.41 -3.35 -6.36
N LYS A 143 -16.04 -4.09 -7.27
CA LYS A 143 -17.51 -4.11 -7.37
C LYS A 143 -18.13 -4.67 -6.09
N ASP A 144 -17.56 -5.74 -5.52
CA ASP A 144 -18.01 -6.26 -4.23
C ASP A 144 -17.81 -5.22 -3.12
N PHE A 145 -16.66 -4.55 -3.08
CA PHE A 145 -16.40 -3.45 -2.14
C PHE A 145 -17.52 -2.39 -2.19
N LEU A 146 -17.94 -1.96 -3.39
CA LEU A 146 -19.03 -0.99 -3.57
C LEU A 146 -20.39 -1.56 -3.14
N ALA A 147 -20.64 -2.85 -3.41
CA ALA A 147 -21.86 -3.51 -2.97
C ALA A 147 -21.96 -3.58 -1.45
N PHE A 148 -20.87 -3.92 -0.76
CA PHE A 148 -20.81 -3.94 0.70
C PHE A 148 -20.96 -2.54 1.31
N ALA A 149 -20.32 -1.52 0.71
CA ALA A 149 -20.53 -0.12 1.10
C ALA A 149 -22.02 0.27 1.00
N THR A 150 -22.66 -0.09 -0.12
CA THR A 150 -24.08 0.20 -0.37
C THR A 150 -25.00 -0.52 0.62
N GLN A 151 -24.71 -1.78 0.94
CA GLN A 151 -25.56 -2.63 1.75
C GLN A 151 -25.43 -2.37 3.26
N PHE A 152 -24.20 -2.19 3.75
CA PHE A 152 -23.90 -2.18 5.18
C PHE A 152 -23.46 -0.81 5.71
N GLY A 153 -23.08 0.11 4.82
CA GLY A 153 -22.64 1.43 5.19
C GLY A 153 -23.78 2.43 5.30
N VAL A 154 -23.61 3.42 6.20
CA VAL A 154 -24.54 4.53 6.35
C VAL A 154 -24.60 5.31 5.04
N ASN A 155 -25.79 5.45 4.46
CA ASN A 155 -26.05 6.11 3.18
C ASN A 155 -25.19 5.58 2.01
N GLY A 156 -24.82 4.29 2.06
CA GLY A 156 -23.99 3.66 1.04
C GLY A 156 -22.50 4.06 1.07
N SER A 157 -22.04 4.66 2.16
CA SER A 157 -20.64 4.99 2.37
C SER A 157 -19.80 3.76 2.75
N TYR A 158 -18.48 3.81 2.54
CA TYR A 158 -17.59 2.80 3.09
C TYR A 158 -17.16 3.21 4.50
N ASP A 159 -17.96 2.81 5.49
CA ASP A 159 -17.71 3.04 6.91
C ASP A 159 -17.21 1.76 7.63
N VAL A 160 -17.12 1.80 8.96
CA VAL A 160 -16.64 0.67 9.77
C VAL A 160 -17.55 -0.56 9.67
N ASN A 161 -18.85 -0.39 9.44
CA ASN A 161 -19.78 -1.51 9.32
C ASN A 161 -19.53 -2.24 7.99
N ALA A 162 -19.48 -1.48 6.89
CA ALA A 162 -19.14 -2.03 5.58
C ALA A 162 -17.75 -2.68 5.57
N ALA A 163 -16.77 -2.06 6.23
CA ALA A 163 -15.42 -2.61 6.34
C ALA A 163 -15.37 -3.93 7.14
N SER A 164 -16.13 -4.02 8.23
CA SER A 164 -16.21 -5.24 9.05
C SER A 164 -16.79 -6.40 8.24
N GLU A 165 -17.94 -6.18 7.60
CA GLU A 165 -18.61 -7.20 6.79
C GLU A 165 -17.75 -7.63 5.61
N LEU A 166 -17.14 -6.68 4.90
CA LEU A 166 -16.26 -6.98 3.77
C LEU A 166 -15.03 -7.77 4.22
N ARG A 167 -14.40 -7.38 5.34
CA ARG A 167 -13.21 -8.09 5.86
C ARG A 167 -13.53 -9.54 6.21
N PHE A 168 -14.68 -9.78 6.84
CA PHE A 168 -15.11 -11.13 7.17
C PHE A 168 -15.37 -11.96 5.91
N GLU A 169 -16.09 -11.40 4.93
CA GLU A 169 -16.37 -12.11 3.69
C GLU A 169 -15.08 -12.44 2.92
N ARG A 170 -14.09 -11.53 2.83
CA ARG A 170 -12.83 -11.79 2.13
C ARG A 170 -12.08 -12.99 2.71
N LEU A 171 -12.12 -13.15 4.02
CA LEU A 171 -11.55 -14.31 4.68
C LEU A 171 -12.32 -15.59 4.34
N GLN A 172 -13.65 -15.57 4.38
CA GLN A 172 -14.47 -16.75 4.04
C GLN A 172 -14.27 -17.18 2.58
N ASP A 173 -14.23 -16.22 1.66
CA ASP A 173 -13.96 -16.48 0.25
C ASP A 173 -12.57 -17.13 0.06
N SER A 174 -11.54 -16.61 0.73
CA SER A 174 -10.19 -17.17 0.62
C SER A 174 -10.09 -18.55 1.27
N ILE A 175 -10.76 -18.80 2.41
CA ILE A 175 -10.84 -20.15 3.03
C ILE A 175 -11.45 -21.16 2.05
N LYS A 176 -12.48 -20.74 1.31
CA LYS A 176 -13.20 -21.61 0.38
C LYS A 176 -12.40 -21.88 -0.91
N ASN A 177 -11.70 -20.87 -1.42
CA ASN A 177 -11.19 -20.88 -2.79
C ASN A 177 -9.65 -20.91 -2.89
N ASN A 178 -8.92 -20.48 -1.87
CA ASN A 178 -7.46 -20.41 -1.86
C ASN A 178 -6.86 -21.55 -1.00
N PRO A 179 -6.37 -22.66 -1.61
CA PRO A 179 -5.76 -23.77 -0.87
C PRO A 179 -4.40 -23.41 -0.26
N GLN A 180 -3.84 -22.24 -0.58
CA GLN A 180 -2.59 -21.72 -0.06
C GLN A 180 -2.79 -20.52 0.88
N LEU A 181 -4.02 -20.30 1.37
CA LEU A 181 -4.34 -19.21 2.28
C LEU A 181 -3.37 -19.17 3.47
N VAL A 182 -2.73 -18.02 3.65
CA VAL A 182 -2.00 -17.68 4.87
C VAL A 182 -2.76 -16.56 5.57
N PHE A 183 -2.87 -16.62 6.90
CA PHE A 183 -3.51 -15.56 7.71
C PHE A 183 -2.99 -15.52 9.15
N THR A 184 -1.66 -15.49 9.33
CA THR A 184 -0.99 -15.77 10.62
C THR A 184 -0.06 -14.67 11.14
N SER A 185 0.30 -13.68 10.33
CA SER A 185 1.27 -12.63 10.70
C SER A 185 0.64 -11.24 10.60
N PRO A 186 1.08 -10.25 11.40
CA PRO A 186 0.55 -8.90 11.32
C PRO A 186 0.75 -8.35 9.90
N ARG A 187 -0.37 -7.98 9.28
CA ARG A 187 -0.49 -7.33 7.96
C ARG A 187 -0.98 -5.92 8.17
#